data_AF-A0A1H9D8U0-F1
#
_entry.id   AF-A0A1H9D8U0-F1
#
_cell.length_a   1.000
_cell.length_b   1.000
_cell.length_c   1.000
_cell.angle_alpha   90.00
_cell.angle_beta   90.00
_cell.angle_gamma   90.00
#
_symmetry.space_group_name_H-M   'P 1'
#
loop_
_entity.id
_entity.type
_entity.pdbx_description
1 polymer ?
#
loop_
_entity_poly.entity_id
_entity_poly.type
_entity_poly.pdbx_seq_one_letter_code
_entity_poly.pdbx_strand_id
1 'polypeptide(L)'
;MEVSLWTQIIQTNLMGMYYVTKEILPYLLAKNEGDIVNVSSTAGLNGNANVSAYSASKFAVIGLSESLMKEVRKNNIRVNTLTPSTIESDMTIELGFANEGSHDSVLQPEDFADLIVAGLKLP
;
A
#
# COMPACT_ATOMS: atom_id res chain seq x y z
N MET A 1 -7.84 2.65 -21.42
CA MET A 1 -7.84 1.52 -20.47
C MET A 1 -9.21 0.86 -20.56
N GLU A 2 -9.24 -0.45 -20.82
CA GLU A 2 -10.50 -1.21 -20.85
C GLU A 2 -11.19 -1.20 -19.48
N VAL A 3 -12.52 -1.23 -19.46
CA VAL A 3 -13.31 -1.21 -18.22
C VAL A 3 -12.95 -2.40 -17.31
N SER A 4 -12.67 -3.57 -17.90
CA SER A 4 -12.24 -4.77 -17.18
C SER A 4 -10.93 -4.55 -16.43
N LEU A 5 -9.92 -3.99 -17.11
CA LEU A 5 -8.62 -3.67 -16.50
C LEU A 5 -8.76 -2.60 -15.42
N TRP A 6 -9.53 -1.54 -15.69
CA TRP A 6 -9.80 -0.48 -14.70
C TRP A 6 -10.41 -1.06 -13.42
N THR A 7 -11.40 -1.95 -13.59
CA THR A 7 -12.09 -2.61 -12.47
C THR A 7 -11.16 -3.57 -11.74
N GLN A 8 -10.34 -4.33 -12.47
CA GLN A 8 -9.37 -5.26 -11.89
C GLN A 8 -8.34 -4.55 -11.00
N ILE A 9 -7.91 -3.34 -11.36
CA ILE A 9 -7.01 -2.52 -10.53
C ILE A 9 -7.67 -2.19 -9.18
N ILE A 10 -8.94 -1.77 -9.17
CA ILE A 10 -9.68 -1.53 -7.92
C ILE A 10 -9.85 -2.81 -7.12
N GLN A 11 -10.25 -3.90 -7.77
CA GLN A 11 -10.46 -5.19 -7.10
C GLN A 11 -9.18 -5.71 -6.45
N THR A 12 -8.04 -5.56 -7.13
CA THR A 12 -6.75 -6.02 -6.59
C THR A 12 -6.26 -5.10 -5.48
N ASN A 13 -6.14 -3.80 -5.76
CA ASN A 13 -5.46 -2.86 -4.86
C ASN A 13 -6.28 -2.51 -3.62
N LEU A 14 -7.59 -2.36 -3.76
CA LEU A 14 -8.48 -1.96 -2.67
C LEU A 14 -9.19 -3.18 -2.06
N MET A 15 -9.95 -3.91 -2.88
CA MET A 15 -10.77 -5.00 -2.35
C MET A 15 -9.91 -6.16 -1.84
N GLY A 16 -8.80 -6.49 -2.50
CA GLY A 16 -7.84 -7.48 -2.01
C GLY A 16 -7.32 -7.16 -0.61
N MET A 17 -6.92 -5.90 -0.38
CA MET A 17 -6.47 -5.43 0.93
C MET A 17 -7.59 -5.49 1.98
N TYR A 18 -8.81 -5.08 1.61
CA TYR A 18 -9.99 -5.21 2.48
C TYR A 18 -10.27 -6.67 2.84
N TYR A 19 -10.20 -7.61 1.89
CA TYR A 19 -10.47 -9.02 2.15
C TYR A 19 -9.46 -9.65 3.10
N VAL A 20 -8.16 -9.36 2.92
CA VAL A 20 -7.11 -9.80 3.86
C VAL A 20 -7.38 -9.22 5.24
N THR A 21 -7.63 -7.92 5.32
CA THR A 21 -7.92 -7.22 6.59
C THR A 21 -9.14 -7.82 7.29
N LYS A 22 -10.25 -8.03 6.57
CA LYS A 22 -11.49 -8.60 7.10
C LYS A 22 -11.25 -9.96 7.75
N GLU A 23 -10.39 -10.78 7.15
CA GLU A 23 -10.13 -12.13 7.64
C GLU A 23 -9.19 -12.17 8.85
N ILE A 24 -8.15 -11.32 8.87
CA ILE A 24 -7.16 -11.30 9.95
C ILE A 24 -7.61 -10.47 11.16
N LEU A 25 -8.45 -9.46 10.96
CA LEU A 25 -8.80 -8.49 11.99
C LEU A 25 -9.42 -9.11 13.27
N PRO A 26 -10.34 -10.09 13.19
CA PRO A 26 -10.86 -10.76 14.39
C PRO A 26 -9.76 -11.39 15.26
N TYR A 27 -8.70 -11.95 14.64
CA TYR A 27 -7.58 -12.56 15.37
C TYR A 27 -6.71 -11.52 16.07
N LEU A 28 -6.44 -10.38 15.41
CA LEU A 28 -5.70 -9.27 16.02
C LEU A 28 -6.47 -8.66 17.19
N LEU A 29 -7.79 -8.47 17.02
CA LEU A 29 -8.67 -7.95 18.08
C LEU A 29 -8.72 -8.89 19.28
N ALA A 30 -8.80 -10.22 19.05
CA ALA A 30 -8.79 -11.20 20.13
C ALA A 30 -7.46 -11.23 20.91
N LYS A 31 -6.34 -10.97 20.23
CA LYS A 31 -5.01 -10.86 20.87
C LYS A 31 -4.74 -9.49 21.48
N ASN A 32 -5.49 -8.46 21.09
CA ASN A 32 -5.25 -7.07 21.47
C ASN A 32 -3.80 -6.64 21.17
N GLU A 33 -3.31 -7.04 20.00
CA GLU A 33 -1.96 -6.76 19.51
C GLU A 33 -1.92 -7.03 18.00
N GLY A 34 -1.25 -6.16 17.24
CA GLY A 34 -0.94 -6.44 15.84
C GLY A 34 -0.47 -5.24 15.03
N ASP A 35 0.10 -5.54 13.87
CA ASP A 35 0.55 -4.58 12.88
C ASP A 35 -0.10 -4.89 11.52
N ILE A 36 -0.74 -3.89 10.93
CA ILE A 36 -1.22 -3.91 9.55
C ILE A 36 -0.41 -2.88 8.77
N VAL A 37 0.31 -3.33 7.75
CA VAL A 37 1.09 -2.46 6.87
C VAL A 37 0.48 -2.48 5.48
N ASN A 38 -0.09 -1.34 5.08
CA ASN A 38 -0.74 -1.16 3.79
C ASN A 38 0.16 -0.33 2.86
N VAL A 39 0.35 -0.82 1.63
CA VAL A 39 1.19 -0.14 0.63
C VAL A 39 0.30 0.64 -0.33
N SER A 40 0.28 1.96 -0.15
CA SER A 40 -0.32 2.90 -1.09
C SER A 40 0.73 3.33 -2.15
N SER A 41 0.84 4.62 -2.43
CA SER A 41 1.79 5.25 -3.35
C SER A 41 1.71 6.78 -3.19
N THR A 42 2.74 7.52 -3.61
CA THR A 42 2.63 8.97 -3.84
C THR A 42 1.49 9.34 -4.80
N ALA A 43 1.13 8.43 -5.73
CA ALA A 43 -0.04 8.55 -6.59
C ALA A 43 -1.39 8.48 -5.84
N GLY A 44 -1.38 8.08 -4.57
CA GLY A 44 -2.51 8.13 -3.64
C GLY A 44 -2.59 9.44 -2.84
N LEU A 45 -1.56 10.28 -2.92
CA LEU A 45 -1.53 11.62 -2.32
C LEU A 45 -1.82 12.70 -3.36
N ASN A 46 -1.33 12.51 -4.58
CA ASN A 46 -1.56 13.39 -5.73
C ASN A 46 -1.87 12.55 -6.97
N GLY A 47 -2.95 12.87 -7.69
CA GLY A 47 -3.33 12.15 -8.90
C GLY A 47 -2.36 12.43 -10.06
N ASN A 48 -2.01 11.38 -10.81
CA ASN A 48 -1.11 11.49 -11.97
C ASN A 48 -1.88 11.24 -13.28
N ALA A 49 -1.46 11.93 -14.34
CA ALA A 49 -2.02 11.70 -15.68
C ALA A 49 -1.81 10.25 -16.13
N ASN A 50 -2.73 9.74 -16.95
CA ASN A 50 -2.69 8.40 -17.57
C ASN A 50 -2.82 7.19 -16.63
N VAL A 51 -2.85 7.39 -15.31
CA VAL A 51 -2.94 6.30 -14.31
C VAL A 51 -4.15 6.47 -13.35
N SER A 52 -5.26 7.01 -13.85
CA SER A 52 -6.42 7.39 -13.02
C SER A 52 -7.00 6.26 -12.18
N ALA A 53 -7.08 5.03 -12.72
CA ALA A 53 -7.54 3.85 -11.97
C ALA A 53 -6.61 3.52 -10.80
N TYR A 54 -5.29 3.56 -11.05
CA TYR A 54 -4.26 3.32 -10.06
C TYR A 54 -4.29 4.39 -8.98
N SER A 55 -4.27 5.68 -9.36
CA SER A 55 -4.41 6.79 -8.40
C SER A 55 -5.67 6.65 -7.56
N ALA A 56 -6.85 6.46 -8.18
CA ALA A 56 -8.09 6.27 -7.44
C ALA A 56 -8.01 5.11 -6.43
N SER A 57 -7.42 3.98 -6.83
CA SER A 57 -7.21 2.84 -5.92
C SER A 57 -6.30 3.17 -4.73
N LYS A 58 -5.23 3.95 -4.95
CA LYS A 58 -4.23 4.29 -3.93
C LYS A 58 -4.73 5.38 -2.97
N PHE A 59 -5.55 6.32 -3.45
CA PHE A 59 -6.32 7.22 -2.59
C PHE A 59 -7.29 6.44 -1.69
N ALA A 60 -8.01 5.47 -2.25
CA ALA A 60 -8.94 4.65 -1.49
C ALA A 60 -8.24 3.80 -0.42
N VAL A 61 -7.04 3.26 -0.70
CA VAL A 61 -6.21 2.57 0.30
C VAL A 61 -5.86 3.47 1.48
N ILE A 62 -5.52 4.75 1.25
CA ILE A 62 -5.23 5.70 2.32
C ILE A 62 -6.48 5.95 3.16
N GLY A 63 -7.62 6.23 2.53
CA GLY A 63 -8.90 6.44 3.23
C GLY A 63 -9.33 5.22 4.06
N LEU A 64 -9.21 4.01 3.49
CA LEU A 64 -9.47 2.75 4.20
C LEU A 64 -8.56 2.61 5.42
N SER A 65 -7.26 2.82 5.24
CA SER A 65 -6.28 2.62 6.29
C SER A 65 -6.42 3.64 7.43
N GLU A 66 -6.72 4.90 7.10
CA GLU A 66 -6.97 5.94 8.10
C GLU A 66 -8.23 5.65 8.93
N SER A 67 -9.32 5.19 8.30
CA SER A 67 -10.54 4.78 9.01
C SER A 67 -10.25 3.59 9.93
N LEU A 68 -9.65 2.53 9.39
CA LEU A 68 -9.34 1.31 10.13
C LEU A 68 -8.44 1.60 11.33
N MET A 69 -7.39 2.42 11.14
CA MET A 69 -6.50 2.84 12.23
C MET A 69 -7.28 3.45 13.40
N LYS A 70 -8.23 4.34 13.11
CA LYS A 70 -9.08 4.98 14.14
C LYS A 70 -10.01 3.99 14.81
N GLU A 71 -10.54 3.02 14.07
CA GLU A 71 -11.41 1.96 14.60
C GLU A 71 -10.67 1.05 15.59
N VAL A 72 -9.42 0.68 15.29
CA VAL A 72 -8.67 -0.32 16.07
C VAL A 72 -7.66 0.28 17.06
N ARG A 73 -7.50 1.61 17.10
CA ARG A 73 -6.51 2.32 17.94
C ARG A 73 -6.56 1.92 19.42
N LYS A 74 -7.75 1.61 19.95
CA LYS A 74 -7.94 1.23 21.35
C LYS A 74 -7.58 -0.24 21.63
N ASN A 75 -7.33 -1.03 20.59
CA ASN A 75 -7.07 -2.46 20.65
C ASN A 75 -5.59 -2.82 20.55
N ASN A 76 -4.68 -1.84 20.72
CA ASN A 76 -3.24 -2.03 20.57
C ASN A 76 -2.85 -2.64 19.21
N ILE A 77 -3.59 -2.25 18.16
CA ILE A 77 -3.30 -2.61 16.77
C ILE A 77 -2.84 -1.35 16.05
N ARG A 78 -1.68 -1.42 15.39
CA ARG A 78 -1.15 -0.33 14.57
C ARG A 78 -1.55 -0.58 13.11
N VAL A 79 -1.96 0.48 12.43
CA VAL A 79 -2.22 0.45 10.99
C VAL A 79 -1.36 1.51 10.34
N ASN A 80 -0.35 1.09 9.60
CA ASN A 80 0.62 1.95 8.93
C ASN A 80 0.35 1.95 7.44
N THR A 81 0.33 3.12 6.83
CA THR A 81 0.20 3.27 5.37
C THR A 81 1.47 3.86 4.80
N LEU A 82 2.11 3.14 3.89
CA LEU A 82 3.33 3.59 3.23
C LEU A 82 3.01 4.09 1.82
N THR A 83 3.59 5.22 1.45
CA THR A 83 3.38 5.88 0.15
C THR A 83 4.69 5.98 -0.63
N PRO A 84 5.24 4.86 -1.12
CA PRO A 84 6.46 4.90 -1.90
C PRO A 84 6.27 5.68 -3.20
N SER A 85 7.37 6.28 -3.66
CA SER A 85 7.51 6.78 -5.03
C SER A 85 7.96 5.61 -5.93
N THR A 86 8.72 5.88 -6.98
CA THR A 86 9.31 4.85 -7.84
C THR A 86 10.21 3.92 -7.02
N ILE A 87 9.88 2.63 -7.06
CA ILE A 87 10.75 1.52 -6.63
C ILE A 87 11.09 0.74 -7.89
N GLU A 88 12.34 0.32 -8.07
CA GLU A 88 12.74 -0.56 -9.17
C GLU A 88 12.05 -1.92 -9.04
N SER A 89 11.08 -2.18 -9.91
CA SER A 89 10.26 -3.40 -9.92
C SER A 89 9.78 -3.67 -11.34
N ASP A 90 9.35 -4.90 -11.63
CA ASP A 90 8.80 -5.28 -12.93
C ASP A 90 7.72 -4.27 -13.39
N MET A 91 6.83 -3.86 -12.48
CA MET A 91 5.77 -2.88 -12.78
C MET A 91 6.31 -1.53 -13.23
N THR A 92 7.33 -0.97 -12.55
CA THR A 92 7.85 0.36 -12.88
C THR A 92 8.77 0.33 -14.09
N ILE A 93 9.44 -0.79 -14.35
CA ILE A 93 10.23 -1.02 -15.56
C ILE A 93 9.29 -1.15 -16.77
N GLU A 94 8.23 -1.97 -16.69
CA GLU A 94 7.24 -2.13 -17.76
C GLU A 94 6.52 -0.82 -18.11
N LEU A 95 6.27 0.03 -17.11
CA LEU A 95 5.64 1.34 -17.30
C LEU A 95 6.63 2.45 -17.72
N GLY A 96 7.94 2.15 -17.80
CA GLY A 96 8.99 3.10 -18.17
C GLY A 96 9.28 4.17 -17.12
N PHE A 97 8.94 3.92 -15.86
CA PHE A 97 9.26 4.79 -14.73
C PHE A 97 10.64 4.49 -14.11
N ALA A 98 11.18 3.30 -14.34
CA ALA A 98 12.50 2.86 -13.91
C ALA A 98 13.20 2.09 -15.05
N ASN A 99 14.51 1.89 -14.92
CA ASN A 99 15.29 1.01 -15.80
C ASN A 99 15.98 -0.05 -14.94
N GLU A 100 16.32 -1.20 -15.52
CA GLU A 100 17.15 -2.18 -14.81
C GLU A 100 18.50 -1.55 -14.41
N GLY A 101 18.88 -1.71 -13.14
CA GLY A 101 20.13 -1.19 -12.58
C GLY A 101 20.08 0.30 -12.23
N SER A 102 18.90 0.88 -12.02
CA SER A 102 18.70 2.30 -11.69
C SER A 102 18.97 2.68 -10.22
N HIS A 103 19.85 1.92 -9.55
CA HIS A 103 20.13 1.96 -8.11
C HIS A 103 20.40 3.36 -7.53
N ASP A 104 21.00 4.27 -8.30
CA ASP A 104 21.36 5.61 -7.82
C ASP A 104 20.21 6.63 -7.88
N SER A 105 19.08 6.29 -8.51
CA SER A 105 18.01 7.24 -8.83
C SER A 105 16.62 6.85 -8.33
N VAL A 106 16.39 5.59 -7.97
CA VAL A 106 15.13 5.08 -7.42
C VAL A 106 15.37 4.12 -6.26
N LEU A 107 14.38 3.99 -5.38
CA LEU A 107 14.44 3.04 -4.28
C LEU A 107 14.49 1.60 -4.79
N GLN A 108 15.19 0.75 -4.07
CA GLN A 108 15.20 -0.69 -4.29
C GLN A 108 14.15 -1.39 -3.42
N PRO A 109 13.66 -2.58 -3.80
CA PRO A 109 12.74 -3.36 -2.98
C PRO A 109 13.27 -3.59 -1.55
N GLU A 110 14.58 -3.79 -1.41
CA GLU A 110 15.27 -3.98 -0.12
C GLU A 110 15.21 -2.73 0.76
N ASP A 111 15.39 -1.54 0.18
CA ASP A 111 15.29 -0.28 0.93
C ASP A 111 13.88 -0.11 1.51
N PHE A 112 12.86 -0.46 0.72
CA PHE A 112 11.47 -0.39 1.16
C PHE A 112 11.15 -1.45 2.22
N ALA A 113 11.70 -2.66 2.09
CA ALA A 113 11.58 -3.70 3.10
C ALA A 113 12.24 -3.32 4.42
N ASP A 114 13.43 -2.72 4.38
CA ASP A 114 14.15 -2.24 5.56
C ASP A 114 13.36 -1.16 6.30
N LEU A 115 12.69 -0.26 5.57
CA LEU A 115 11.78 0.74 6.15
C LEU A 115 10.61 0.07 6.90
N ILE A 116 9.99 -0.95 6.30
CA ILE A 116 8.90 -1.70 6.94
C ILE A 116 9.40 -2.37 8.22
N VAL A 117 10.52 -3.07 8.14
CA VAL A 117 11.11 -3.78 9.29
C VAL A 117 11.50 -2.80 10.40
N ALA A 118 12.04 -1.63 10.06
CA ALA A 118 12.35 -0.59 11.03
C ALA A 118 11.09 -0.08 11.74
N GLY A 119 9.99 0.14 11.01
CA GLY A 119 8.70 0.54 11.59
C GLY A 119 8.14 -0.50 12.56
N LEU A 120 8.24 -1.79 12.23
CA LEU A 120 7.76 -2.88 13.09
C LEU A 120 8.53 -2.98 14.42
N LYS A 121 9.80 -2.57 14.46
CA LYS A 121 10.64 -2.58 15.66
C LYS A 121 10.36 -1.44 16.64
N LEU A 122 9.57 -0.45 16.24
CA LEU A 122 9.20 0.65 17.13
C LEU A 122 8.26 0.15 18.25
N PRO A 123 8.30 0.77 19.44
CA PRO A 123 7.42 0.43 20.54
C PRO A 123 5.94 0.75 20.26
#